data_AF-A0A7J3M4C5-F1
#
_entry.id   AF-A0A7J3M4C5-F1
#
_cell.length_a   1.000
_cell.length_b   1.000
_cell.length_c   1.000
_cell.angle_alpha   90.00
_cell.angle_beta   90.00
_cell.angle_gamma   90.00
#
_symmetry.space_group_name_H-M   'P 1'
#
loop_
_entity.id
_entity.type
_entity.pdbx_description
1 polymer ?
#
loop_
_entity_poly.entity_id
_entity_poly.type
_entity_poly.pdbx_seq_one_letter_code
_entity_poly.pdbx_strand_id
1 'polypeptide(L)' 'MKVAIIGVGSTEFGELWEKSFRSIFLSAGLSALEDAGIGGKEIEAIYVGNMSGGKFIDQEHIAALIAD' A
#
# COMPACT_ATOMS: atom_id res chain seq x y z
N MET A 1 26.45 -0.23 1.87
CA MET A 1 25.10 0.34 1.97
C MET A 1 24.50 -0.04 3.32
N LYS A 2 23.69 0.84 3.92
CA LYS A 2 22.92 0.56 5.14
C LYS A 2 21.46 0.77 4.80
N VAL A 3 20.59 -0.07 5.36
CA VAL A 3 19.15 -0.02 5.17
C VAL A 3 18.53 0.19 6.55
N ALA A 4 17.47 1.01 6.62
CA ALA A 4 16.69 1.24 7.81
C ALA A 4 15.20 1.27 7.45
N ILE A 5 14.37 0.86 8.40
CA ILE A 5 12.93 1.11 8.35
C ILE A 5 12.71 2.44 9.06
N ILE A 6 12.19 3.43 8.35
CA ILE A 6 11.95 4.78 8.89
C ILE A 6 10.48 5.06 9.18
N GLY A 7 9.55 4.22 8.71
CA GLY A 7 8.14 4.30 9.06
C GLY A 7 7.40 3.02 8.71
N VAL A 8 6.28 2.78 9.39
CA VAL A 8 5.40 1.63 9.19
C VAL A 8 3.94 2.05 9.18
N GLY A 9 3.10 1.31 8.46
CA GLY A 9 1.67 1.56 8.40
C GLY A 9 0.91 0.26 8.16
N SER A 10 -0.26 0.14 8.76
CA SER A 10 -1.13 -1.03 8.65
C SER A 10 -2.58 -0.58 8.66
N THR A 11 -3.45 -1.36 8.02
CA THR A 11 -4.90 -1.22 8.20
C THR A 11 -5.39 -2.07 9.36
N GLU A 12 -6.67 -1.93 9.70
CA GLU A 12 -7.41 -2.96 10.41
C GLU A 12 -7.51 -4.23 9.56
N PHE A 13 -7.62 -5.38 10.22
CA PHE A 13 -7.67 -6.69 9.57
C PHE A 13 -9.06 -7.29 9.82
N GLY A 14 -9.68 -7.78 8.77
CA GLY A 14 -10.99 -8.42 8.85
C GLY A 14 -11.81 -8.17 7.60
N GLU A 15 -13.11 -8.15 7.79
CA GLU A 15 -14.10 -8.02 6.74
C GLU A 15 -14.39 -6.54 6.44
N LEU A 16 -13.54 -5.93 5.63
CA LEU A 16 -13.61 -4.51 5.28
C LEU A 16 -14.56 -4.24 4.10
N TRP A 17 -15.83 -4.66 4.20
CA TRP A 17 -16.80 -4.60 3.10
C TRP A 17 -17.02 -3.19 2.53
N GLU A 18 -16.88 -2.16 3.37
CA GLU A 18 -17.04 -0.75 3.00
C GLU A 18 -15.77 -0.11 2.42
N LYS A 19 -14.66 -0.86 2.33
CA LYS A 19 -13.37 -0.37 1.82
C LYS A 19 -13.11 -0.99 0.46
N SER A 20 -12.76 -0.15 -0.50
CA SER A 20 -12.24 -0.62 -1.78
C SER A 20 -10.82 -1.16 -1.61
N PHE A 21 -10.41 -2.03 -2.53
CA PHE A 21 -9.04 -2.53 -2.58
C PHE A 21 -8.01 -1.39 -2.57
N ARG A 22 -8.23 -0.34 -3.38
CA ARG A 22 -7.36 0.85 -3.41
C ARG A 22 -7.30 1.58 -2.06
N SER A 23 -8.44 1.73 -1.38
CA SER A 23 -8.45 2.48 -0.11
C SER A 23 -7.72 1.75 1.02
N ILE A 24 -7.71 0.42 1.02
CA ILE A 24 -6.92 -0.39 1.96
C ILE A 24 -5.43 -0.11 1.77
N PHE A 25 -4.93 -0.18 0.54
CA PHE A 25 -3.52 0.11 0.23
C PHE A 25 -3.14 1.56 0.56
N LEU A 26 -3.96 2.52 0.15
CA LEU A 26 -3.72 3.94 0.44
C LEU A 26 -3.69 4.22 1.94
N SER A 27 -4.59 3.62 2.72
CA SER A 27 -4.62 3.81 4.17
C SER A 27 -3.32 3.34 4.84
N ALA A 28 -2.82 2.17 4.47
CA ALA A 28 -1.56 1.66 5.03
C ALA A 28 -0.35 2.49 4.55
N GLY A 29 -0.31 2.83 3.26
CA GLY A 29 0.78 3.62 2.67
C GLY A 29 0.87 5.04 3.25
N LEU A 30 -0.26 5.75 3.35
CA LEU A 30 -0.30 7.09 3.94
C LEU A 30 0.14 7.09 5.41
N SER A 31 -0.31 6.10 6.19
CA SER A 31 0.13 5.95 7.58
C SER A 31 1.64 5.69 7.69
N ALA A 32 2.22 4.91 6.78
CA ALA A 32 3.65 4.66 6.76
C ALA A 32 4.47 5.91 6.39
N LEU A 33 3.97 6.74 5.47
CA LEU A 33 4.61 8.00 5.10
C LEU A 33 4.53 9.04 6.22
N GLU A 34 3.39 9.10 6.91
CA GLU A 34 3.21 9.95 8.08
C GLU A 34 4.16 9.56 9.22
N ASP A 35 4.27 8.26 9.54
CA ASP A 35 5.21 7.74 10.54
C ASP A 35 6.67 8.02 10.15
N ALA A 36 6.99 7.95 8.86
CA ALA A 36 8.31 8.29 8.33
C ALA A 36 8.62 9.79 8.26
N GLY A 37 7.60 10.66 8.35
CA GLY A 37 7.75 12.11 8.22
C GLY A 37 8.17 12.56 6.81
N ILE A 38 7.84 11.80 5.77
CA ILE A 38 8.20 12.10 4.37
C ILE A 38 6.96 12.29 3.49
N GLY A 39 7.13 12.97 2.36
CA GLY A 39 6.10 13.11 1.34
C GLY A 39 6.21 12.07 0.23
N GLY A 40 5.12 11.87 -0.52
CA GLY A 40 5.10 10.91 -1.64
C GLY A 40 6.10 11.22 -2.77
N LYS A 41 6.57 12.48 -2.90
CA LYS A 41 7.60 12.88 -3.87
C LYS A 41 8.99 12.33 -3.57
N GLU A 42 9.22 11.87 -2.34
CA GLU A 42 10.50 11.29 -1.89
C GLU A 42 10.56 9.77 -2.16
N ILE A 43 9.46 9.17 -2.62
CA ILE A 43 9.38 7.75 -2.97
C ILE A 43 9.91 7.55 -4.40
N GLU A 44 11.02 6.81 -4.52
CA GLU A 44 11.62 6.48 -5.82
C GLU A 44 11.06 5.20 -6.43
N ALA A 45 10.56 4.28 -5.60
CA ALA A 45 10.03 3.00 -6.02
C ALA A 45 9.01 2.43 -5.01
N ILE A 46 8.05 1.67 -5.53
CA ILE A 46 7.07 0.91 -4.73
C ILE A 46 7.20 -0.56 -5.12
N TYR A 47 7.20 -1.43 -4.11
CA TYR A 47 7.16 -2.87 -4.28
C TYR A 47 5.88 -3.41 -3.66
N VAL A 48 5.06 -4.11 -4.45
CA VAL A 48 3.74 -4.56 -4.03
C VAL A 48 3.65 -6.08 -4.04
N GLY A 49 3.16 -6.65 -2.93
CA GLY A 49 2.79 -8.05 -2.83
C GLY A 49 1.27 -8.19 -2.70
N ASN A 50 0.66 -8.93 -3.61
CA ASN A 50 -0.77 -9.26 -3.54
C ASN A 50 -0.99 -10.67 -4.13
N MET A 51 -1.71 -11.51 -3.39
CA MET A 51 -1.95 -12.90 -3.77
C MET A 51 -3.27 -13.12 -4.49
N SER A 52 -4.29 -12.31 -4.18
CA SER A 52 -5.68 -12.66 -4.45
C SER A 52 -6.45 -11.67 -5.32
N GLY A 53 -5.83 -10.56 -5.72
CA GLY A 53 -6.43 -9.50 -6.53
C GLY A 53 -6.95 -10.02 -7.85
N GLY A 54 -6.15 -10.81 -8.57
CA GLY A 54 -6.55 -11.41 -9.84
C GLY A 54 -7.75 -12.35 -9.73
N LYS A 55 -7.88 -13.05 -8.59
CA LYS A 55 -8.94 -14.05 -8.39
C LYS A 55 -10.23 -13.49 -7.81
N PHE A 56 -10.15 -12.50 -6.91
CA PHE A 56 -11.31 -12.02 -6.16
C PHE A 56 -11.88 -10.71 -6.67
N ILE A 57 -11.09 -9.92 -7.40
CA ILE A 57 -11.53 -8.63 -7.93
C ILE A 57 -11.12 -8.44 -9.40
N ASP A 58 -10.76 -9.52 -10.09
CA ASP A 58 -10.32 -9.54 -11.49
C ASP A 58 -9.24 -8.49 -11.82
N GLN A 59 -8.36 -8.21 -10.85
CA GLN A 59 -7.31 -7.20 -10.98
C GLN A 59 -5.93 -7.83 -10.95
N GLU A 60 -5.27 -7.87 -12.11
CA GLU A 60 -3.93 -8.44 -12.26
C GLU A 60 -2.81 -7.42 -12.09
N HIS A 61 -2.85 -6.31 -12.84
CA HIS A 61 -1.78 -5.30 -12.87
C HIS A 61 -1.81 -4.37 -11.63
N ILE A 62 -1.69 -4.97 -10.45
CA ILE A 62 -1.88 -4.35 -9.14
C ILE A 62 -0.86 -3.24 -8.87
N ALA A 63 0.42 -3.43 -9.23
CA ALA A 63 1.45 -2.43 -8.95
C ALA A 63 1.14 -1.09 -9.66
N ALA A 64 0.66 -1.13 -10.90
CA ALA A 64 0.24 0.06 -11.63
C ALA A 64 -1.01 0.69 -11.00
N LEU A 65 -1.97 -0.12 -10.54
CA LEU A 65 -3.17 0.36 -9.84
C LEU A 65 -2.82 1.12 -8.54
N ILE A 66 -1.80 0.67 -7.81
CA ILE A 66 -1.39 1.29 -6.54
C ILE A 66 -0.55 2.54 -6.74
N ALA A 67 0.21 2.61 -7.85
CA ALA A 67 1.04 3.77 -8.17
C ALA A 67 0.26 4.92 -8.87
N ASP A 68 -0.98 4.66 -9.29
CA ASP A 68 -1.93 5.59 -9.91
C ASP A 68 -2.79 6.32 -8.87
#